data_AF-A0A9N9HH81-F1
#
_entry.id   AF-A0A9N9HH81-F1
#
_cell.length_a   1.000
_cell.length_b   1.000
_cell.length_c   1.000
_cell.angle_alpha   90.00
_cell.angle_beta   90.00
_cell.angle_gamma   90.00
#
_symmetry.space_group_name_H-M   'P 1'
#
loop_
_entity.id
_entity.type
_entity.pdbx_description
1 polymer ?
#
loop_
_entity_poly.entity_id
_entity_poly.type
_entity_poly.pdbx_seq_one_letter_code
_entity_poly.pdbx_strand_id
1 'polypeptide(L)'
;ATNLKIEGGGLKSFIKTRWTSMYEATSSIIRMQHALEEIAFNKSDEITNKIVKRYLKKRIFYDEVTTLSKILQPIKTAILMVEGEQTNLADAFIQIIR
;
A
#
# COMPACT_ATOMS: atom_id res chain seq x y z
N ALA A 1 25.48 -34.40 -8.65
CA ALA A 1 24.28 -33.67 -8.22
C ALA A 1 24.24 -32.35 -8.97
N THR A 2 23.24 -32.14 -9.81
CA THR A 2 23.05 -30.88 -10.56
C THR A 2 22.64 -29.81 -9.55
N ASN A 3 23.47 -28.78 -9.40
CA ASN A 3 23.20 -27.63 -8.54
C ASN A 3 22.01 -26.88 -9.14
N LEU A 4 20.82 -27.05 -8.57
CA LEU A 4 19.64 -26.24 -8.92
C LEU A 4 19.83 -24.85 -8.31
N LYS A 5 20.63 -24.02 -8.98
CA LYS A 5 20.85 -22.63 -8.60
C LYS A 5 19.73 -21.78 -9.22
N ILE A 6 18.90 -21.18 -8.37
CA ILE A 6 17.95 -20.17 -8.80
C ILE A 6 18.74 -18.88 -9.05
N GLU A 7 19.01 -18.59 -10.32
CA GLU A 7 19.73 -17.39 -10.75
C GLU A 7 18.72 -16.32 -11.21
N GLY A 8 17.92 -15.80 -10.28
CA GLY A 8 16.89 -14.81 -10.58
C GLY A 8 15.81 -14.70 -9.50
N GLY A 9 14.89 -13.73 -9.66
CA GLY A 9 13.70 -13.62 -8.77
C GLY A 9 13.91 -12.91 -7.44
N GLY A 10 15.02 -12.19 -7.25
CA GLY A 10 15.24 -11.38 -6.06
C GLY A 10 14.16 -10.31 -5.87
N LEU A 11 13.83 -10.02 -4.61
CA LEU A 11 12.91 -8.94 -4.26
C LEU A 11 13.44 -7.62 -4.81
N LYS A 12 12.59 -6.87 -5.52
CA LYS A 12 12.98 -5.52 -5.95
C LYS A 12 12.95 -4.59 -4.73
N SER A 13 14.00 -3.79 -4.58
CA SER A 13 14.14 -2.82 -3.49
C SER A 13 13.02 -1.79 -3.45
N PHE A 14 12.84 -1.16 -2.29
CA PHE A 14 11.89 -0.08 -2.01
C PHE A 14 12.02 1.05 -3.03
N ILE A 15 13.26 1.51 -3.30
CA ILE A 15 13.54 2.59 -4.27
C ILE A 15 13.03 2.22 -5.66
N LYS A 16 13.09 0.93 -6.03
CA LYS A 16 12.65 0.45 -7.35
C LYS A 16 11.14 0.24 -7.45
N THR A 17 10.44 0.05 -6.33
CA THR A 17 9.07 -0.46 -6.38
C THR A 17 8.00 0.44 -5.79
N ARG A 18 8.34 1.53 -5.07
CA ARG A 18 7.37 2.50 -4.52
C ARG A 18 6.22 1.89 -3.69
N TRP A 19 6.27 0.60 -3.35
CA TRP A 19 5.21 -0.10 -2.61
C TRP A 19 4.98 0.50 -1.22
N THR A 20 6.05 0.88 -0.53
CA THR A 20 5.95 1.57 0.77
C THR A 20 5.26 2.91 0.62
N SER A 21 5.58 3.70 -0.42
CA SER A 21 4.89 4.98 -0.68
C SER A 21 3.41 4.79 -0.97
N MET A 22 3.04 3.73 -1.71
CA MET A 22 1.63 3.37 -1.94
C MET A 22 0.93 2.97 -0.64
N TYR A 23 1.58 2.18 0.21
CA TYR A 23 1.05 1.84 1.53
C TYR A 23 0.82 3.10 2.37
N GLU A 24 1.80 4.01 2.46
CA GLU A 24 1.66 5.25 3.23
C GLU A 24 0.53 6.14 2.69
N ALA A 25 0.38 6.22 1.37
CA ALA A 25 -0.70 6.98 0.75
C ALA A 25 -2.09 6.39 1.11
N THR A 26 -2.27 5.08 0.95
CA THR A 26 -3.53 4.40 1.30
C THR A 26 -3.84 4.49 2.79
N SER A 27 -2.84 4.27 3.66
CA SER A 27 -2.94 4.42 5.11
C SER A 27 -3.34 5.84 5.52
N SER A 28 -2.76 6.84 4.86
CA SER A 28 -3.09 8.25 5.09
C SER A 28 -4.53 8.59 4.71
N ILE A 29 -5.01 8.08 3.57
CA ILE A 29 -6.40 8.26 3.14
C ILE A 29 -7.38 7.64 4.15
N ILE A 30 -7.10 6.42 4.62
CA ILE A 30 -7.94 5.71 5.60
C ILE A 30 -7.99 6.50 6.91
N ARG A 31 -6.83 6.91 7.44
CA ARG A 31 -6.74 7.73 8.67
C ARG A 31 -7.50 9.05 8.56
N MET A 32 -7.51 9.66 7.37
CA MET A 32 -8.15 10.95 7.12
C MET A 32 -9.58 10.81 6.60
N GLN A 33 -10.16 9.59 6.55
CA GLN A 33 -11.47 9.36 5.93
C GLN A 33 -12.53 10.36 6.40
N HIS A 34 -12.70 10.51 7.72
CA HIS A 34 -13.70 11.42 8.29
C HIS A 34 -13.47 12.87 7.85
N ALA A 35 -12.22 13.35 7.87
CA ALA A 35 -11.91 14.71 7.46
C ALA A 35 -12.16 14.92 5.95
N LEU A 36 -11.84 13.92 5.12
CA LEU A 36 -12.07 13.96 3.69
C LEU A 36 -13.57 13.93 3.34
N GLU A 37 -14.35 13.12 4.06
CA GLU A 37 -15.82 13.10 3.93
C GLU A 37 -16.41 14.44 4.34
N GLU A 38 -16.01 14.99 5.50
CA GLU A 38 -16.47 16.29 6.00
C GLU A 38 -16.25 17.42 4.98
N ILE A 39 -15.03 17.50 4.42
CA ILE A 39 -14.72 18.50 3.38
C ILE A 39 -15.56 18.23 2.13
N ALA A 40 -15.69 16.97 1.69
CA ALA A 40 -16.44 16.64 0.49
C ALA A 40 -17.94 16.97 0.60
N PHE A 41 -18.55 16.74 1.77
CA PHE A 41 -19.98 16.98 2.00
C PHE A 41 -20.29 18.42 2.39
N ASN A 42 -19.52 19.00 3.32
CA ASN A 42 -19.88 20.26 4.00
C ASN A 42 -19.04 21.47 3.53
N LYS A 43 -17.83 21.26 3.04
CA LYS A 43 -16.93 22.33 2.51
C LYS A 43 -16.61 22.11 1.05
N SER A 44 -17.68 21.85 0.31
CA SER A 44 -17.63 21.18 -0.97
C SER A 44 -16.92 22.01 -2.06
N ASP A 45 -16.84 23.32 -1.87
CA ASP A 45 -16.15 24.33 -2.69
C ASP A 45 -14.61 24.31 -2.53
N GLU A 46 -14.08 23.77 -1.44
CA GLU A 46 -12.63 23.59 -1.25
C GLU A 46 -12.04 22.54 -2.22
N ILE A 47 -12.86 21.59 -2.68
CA ILE A 47 -12.46 20.55 -3.64
C ILE A 47 -12.93 20.93 -5.04
N THR A 48 -12.05 21.58 -5.80
CA THR A 48 -12.33 22.04 -7.17
C THR A 48 -12.48 20.88 -8.17
N ASN A 49 -11.82 19.75 -7.92
CA ASN A 49 -11.90 18.59 -8.80
C ASN A 49 -13.17 17.77 -8.54
N LYS A 50 -14.12 17.85 -9.47
CA LYS A 50 -15.42 17.16 -9.41
C LYS A 50 -15.30 15.64 -9.34
N ILE A 51 -14.29 15.04 -9.96
CA ILE A 51 -14.06 13.59 -9.96
C ILE A 51 -13.58 13.14 -8.58
N VAL A 52 -12.58 13.82 -8.03
CA VAL A 52 -12.05 13.55 -6.67
C VAL A 52 -13.19 13.67 -5.66
N LYS A 53 -13.94 14.77 -5.72
CA LYS A 53 -15.10 15.01 -4.84
C LYS A 53 -16.14 13.88 -4.92
N ARG A 54 -16.39 13.34 -6.12
CA ARG A 54 -17.31 12.21 -6.31
C ARG A 54 -16.81 10.95 -5.61
N TYR A 55 -15.51 10.66 -5.66
CA TYR A 55 -14.94 9.48 -4.99
C TYR A 55 -14.90 9.64 -3.47
N LEU A 56 -14.54 10.82 -2.95
CA LEU A 56 -14.52 11.06 -1.50
C LEU A 56 -15.90 10.99 -0.84
N LYS A 57 -16.99 11.09 -1.60
CA LYS A 57 -18.36 10.88 -1.09
C LYS A 57 -18.79 9.42 -1.08
N LYS A 58 -18.02 8.52 -1.70
CA LYS A 58 -18.39 7.13 -1.90
C LYS A 58 -17.74 6.27 -0.83
N ARG A 59 -18.55 5.66 0.04
CA ARG A 59 -18.06 4.66 1.01
C ARG A 59 -17.24 3.55 0.35
N ILE A 60 -17.67 3.07 -0.81
CA ILE A 60 -16.97 2.01 -1.57
C ILE A 60 -15.52 2.38 -1.91
N PHE A 61 -15.22 3.66 -2.13
CA PHE A 61 -13.83 4.09 -2.38
C PHE A 61 -12.94 3.84 -1.16
N TYR A 62 -13.42 4.16 0.05
CA TYR A 62 -12.67 3.91 1.28
C TYR A 62 -12.56 2.42 1.59
N ASP A 63 -13.60 1.63 1.32
CA ASP A 63 -13.57 0.18 1.48
C ASP A 63 -12.52 -0.47 0.54
N GLU A 64 -12.46 -0.01 -0.72
CA GLU A 64 -11.45 -0.44 -1.70
C GLU A 64 -10.04 -0.02 -1.29
N VAL A 65 -9.84 1.22 -0.85
CA VAL A 65 -8.53 1.70 -0.35
C VAL A 65 -8.11 0.94 0.90
N THR A 66 -9.04 0.60 1.79
CA THR A 66 -8.79 -0.23 2.98
C THR A 66 -8.34 -1.63 2.59
N THR A 67 -9.03 -2.23 1.61
CA THR A 67 -8.67 -3.55 1.07
C THR A 67 -7.28 -3.51 0.45
N LEU A 68 -6.99 -2.50 -0.36
CA LEU A 68 -5.67 -2.29 -0.96
C LEU A 68 -4.58 -2.11 0.10
N SER A 69 -4.83 -1.32 1.15
CA SER A 69 -3.88 -1.09 2.23
C SER A 69 -3.51 -2.40 2.95
N LYS A 70 -4.49 -3.27 3.19
CA LYS A 70 -4.27 -4.61 3.78
C LYS A 70 -3.38 -5.50 2.90
N ILE A 71 -3.50 -5.42 1.58
CA ILE A 71 -2.63 -6.15 0.64
C ILE A 71 -1.21 -5.55 0.62
N LEU A 72 -1.10 -4.21 0.67
CA LEU A 72 0.18 -3.52 0.60
C LEU A 72 1.01 -3.64 1.88
N GLN A 73 0.36 -3.77 3.04
CA GLN A 73 1.05 -3.86 4.33
C GLN A 73 2.08 -5.01 4.41
N PRO A 74 1.72 -6.28 4.13
CA PRO A 74 2.68 -7.37 4.18
C PRO A 74 3.81 -7.21 3.16
N ILE A 75 3.52 -6.67 1.96
CA ILE A 75 4.53 -6.39 0.93
C ILE A 75 5.55 -5.37 1.44
N LYS A 76 5.08 -4.26 2.03
CA LYS A 76 5.94 -3.24 2.64
C LYS A 76 6.82 -3.87 3.73
N THR A 77 6.22 -4.64 4.64
CA THR A 77 6.94 -5.28 5.75
C THR A 77 8.03 -6.20 5.24
N ALA A 78 7.72 -7.06 4.26
CA ALA A 78 8.68 -7.97 3.65
C ALA A 78 9.87 -7.24 3.01
N ILE A 79 9.60 -6.16 2.25
CA ILE A 79 10.66 -5.33 1.66
C ILE A 79 11.56 -4.74 2.74
N LEU A 80 10.99 -4.13 3.78
CA LEU A 80 11.77 -3.51 4.86
C LEU A 80 12.60 -4.53 5.66
N MET A 81 12.06 -5.73 5.91
CA MET A 81 12.81 -6.78 6.62
C MET A 81 14.01 -7.28 5.81
N VAL A 82 13.84 -7.46 4.50
CA VAL A 82 14.94 -7.90 3.61
C VAL A 82 15.98 -6.80 3.44
N GLU A 83 15.56 -5.56 3.23
CA GLU A 83 16.49 -4.43 3.08
C GLU A 83 17.21 -4.08 4.38
N GLY A 84 16.58 -4.33 5.53
CA GLY A 84 17.17 -4.14 6.84
C GLY A 84 18.06 -5.31 7.30
N GLU A 85 18.32 -6.30 6.44
CA GLU A 85 19.09 -7.52 6.76
C GLU A 85 18.55 -8.32 7.96
N GLN A 86 17.25 -8.17 8.26
CA GLN A 86 16.60 -8.82 9.40
C GLN A 86 16.14 -10.23 9.08
N THR A 87 16.03 -10.57 7.79
CA THR A 87 15.41 -11.81 7.31
C THR A 87 15.92 -12.16 5.91
N ASN A 88 15.77 -13.42 5.50
CA ASN A 88 16.08 -13.84 4.13
C ASN A 88 14.83 -13.79 3.22
N LEU A 89 15.03 -14.01 1.91
CA LEU A 89 13.95 -13.95 0.93
C LEU A 89 12.82 -14.96 1.18
N ALA A 90 13.11 -16.13 1.74
CA ALA A 90 12.10 -17.15 2.04
C ALA A 90 11.18 -16.70 3.18
N ASP A 91 11.75 -16.10 4.22
CA ASP A 91 10.96 -15.53 5.33
C ASP A 91 10.08 -14.36 4.84
N ALA A 92 10.62 -13.52 3.97
CA ALA A 92 9.90 -12.42 3.35
C ALA A 92 8.70 -12.90 2.51
N PHE A 93 8.85 -14.05 1.82
CA PHE A 93 7.76 -14.66 1.07
C PHE A 93 6.62 -15.13 2.00
N ILE A 94 6.96 -15.73 3.15
CA ILE A 94 5.97 -16.12 4.17
C ILE A 94 5.17 -14.91 4.65
N GLN A 95 5.82 -13.75 4.80
CA GLN A 95 5.15 -12.51 5.21
C GLN A 95 4.18 -11.98 4.15
N ILE A 96 4.42 -12.22 2.86
CA ILE A 96 3.57 -11.74 1.75
C ILE A 96 2.32 -12.59 1.56
N ILE A 97 2.42 -13.91 1.79
CA ILE A 97 1.31 -14.84 1.58
C ILE A 97 0.36 -14.98 2.78
N ARG A 98 0.75 -14.43 3.93
CA ARG A 98 -0.06 -14.34 5.14
C ARG A 98 -1.04 -13.19 5.04
#